data_AF-A0A7C6W9W4-F1
#
_entry.id   AF-A0A7C6W9W4-F1
#
_cell.length_a   1.000
_cell.length_b   1.000
_cell.length_c   1.000
_cell.angle_alpha   90.00
_cell.angle_beta   90.00
_cell.angle_gamma   90.00
#
_symmetry.space_group_name_H-M   'P 1'
#
loop_
_entity.id
_entity.type
_entity.pdbx_description
1 polymer ?
#
loop_
_entity_poly.entity_id
_entity_poly.type
_entity_poly.pdbx_seq_one_letter_code
_entity_poly.pdbx_strand_id
1 'polypeptide(L)' 'LATGVSAVASIGFLKQKGAGSIKLVCLIAAPEGIRAVNETYPEVEIFVGAVDRCLNEHAYIVPGLGDAGDRLYGTK' A
#
# COMPACT_ATOMS: atom_id res chain seq x y z
N LEU A 1 -0.83 -1.07 -3.05
CA LEU A 1 -0.34 -1.50 -1.71
C LEU A 1 0.27 -2.89 -1.84
N ALA A 2 1.59 -2.96 -2.07
CA ALA A 2 2.30 -4.24 -2.25
C ALA A 2 2.70 -4.85 -0.90
N THR A 3 3.94 -4.65 -0.44
CA THR A 3 4.43 -5.14 0.86
C THR A 3 3.89 -4.36 2.07
N GLY A 4 3.35 -3.15 1.85
CA GLY A 4 2.88 -2.26 2.91
C GLY A 4 3.96 -1.37 3.55
N VAL A 5 5.25 -1.64 3.33
CA VAL A 5 6.37 -0.93 3.97
C VAL A 5 6.29 0.59 3.75
N SER A 6 6.08 1.04 2.51
CA SER A 6 5.98 2.47 2.19
C SER A 6 4.77 3.12 2.89
N ALA A 7 3.62 2.44 2.92
CA ALA A 7 2.41 2.96 3.55
C ALA A 7 2.58 3.08 5.07
N VAL A 8 3.13 2.05 5.72
CA VAL A 8 3.45 2.04 7.16
C VAL A 8 4.39 3.20 7.50
N ALA A 9 5.48 3.37 6.76
CA ALA A 9 6.42 4.47 6.98
C ALA A 9 5.75 5.85 6.83
N SER A 10 4.93 6.04 5.78
CA SER A 10 4.21 7.30 5.57
C SER A 10 3.17 7.59 6.66
N ILE A 11 2.41 6.58 7.10
CA ILE A 11 1.44 6.73 8.21
C ILE A 11 2.17 7.13 9.50
N GLY A 12 3.29 6.46 9.83
CA GLY A 12 4.09 6.77 11.00
C GLY A 12 4.63 8.20 10.98
N PHE A 13 5.11 8.66 9.82
CA PHE A 13 5.54 10.05 9.64
C PHE A 13 4.41 11.05 9.89
N LEU A 14 3.22 10.82 9.31
CA LEU A 14 2.05 11.69 9.50
C LEU A 14 1.63 11.75 10.98
N LYS A 15 1.62 10.60 11.67
CA LYS A 15 1.35 10.54 13.11
C LYS A 15 2.37 11.32 13.93
N GLN A 16 3.65 11.20 13.61
CA GLN A 16 4.71 11.99 14.27
C GLN A 16 4.49 13.51 14.11
N LYS A 17 3.85 13.93 13.00
CA LYS A 17 3.47 15.33 12.76
C LYS A 17 2.12 15.73 13.38
N GLY A 18 1.49 14.84 14.16
CA GLY A 18 0.25 15.13 14.89
C GLY A 18 -1.04 14.83 14.09
N ALA A 19 -0.97 14.09 12.99
CA ALA A 19 -2.17 13.69 12.26
C ALA A 19 -3.02 12.71 13.08
N GLY A 20 -4.23 13.13 13.45
CA GLY A 20 -5.17 12.35 14.27
C GLY A 20 -6.16 11.48 13.47
N SER A 21 -6.32 11.72 12.17
CA SER A 21 -7.23 10.95 11.30
C SER A 21 -6.57 10.70 9.95
N ILE A 22 -6.28 9.44 9.65
CA ILE A 22 -5.59 9.01 8.43
C ILE A 22 -6.43 7.94 7.75
N LYS A 23 -6.61 8.08 6.44
CA LYS A 23 -7.22 7.08 5.56
C LYS A 23 -6.25 6.77 4.44
N LEU A 24 -6.04 5.48 4.15
CA LEU A 24 -5.18 5.03 3.07
C LEU A 24 -6.04 4.67 1.87
N VAL A 25 -5.78 5.29 0.71
CA VAL A 25 -6.48 4.99 -0.54
C VAL A 25 -5.50 4.41 -1.55
N CYS A 26 -5.86 3.30 -2.19
CA CYS A 26 -5.01 2.59 -3.16
C CYS A 26 -5.83 2.09 -4.35
N LEU A 27 -5.21 2.00 -5.53
CA LEU A 27 -5.86 1.38 -6.69
C LEU A 27 -5.94 -0.15 -6.54
N ILE A 28 -4.80 -0.80 -6.31
CA ILE A 28 -4.69 -2.26 -6.15
C ILE A 28 -3.90 -2.57 -4.87
N ALA A 29 -4.30 -3.58 -4.12
CA ALA A 29 -3.59 -4.07 -2.94
C ALA A 29 -3.40 -5.59 -2.98
N ALA A 30 -2.35 -6.08 -2.33
CA ALA A 30 -2.17 -7.49 -2.00
C ALA A 30 -2.52 -7.75 -0.52
N PRO A 31 -2.98 -8.96 -0.14
CA PRO A 31 -3.33 -9.32 1.23
C PRO A 31 -2.18 -9.10 2.23
N GLU A 32 -0.95 -9.31 1.79
CA GLU A 32 0.27 -9.12 2.58
C GLU A 32 0.44 -7.66 3.00
N GLY A 33 0.25 -6.71 2.08
CA GLY A 33 0.35 -5.28 2.38
C GLY A 33 -0.81 -4.76 3.22
N ILE A 34 -2.02 -5.27 3.00
CA ILE A 34 -3.18 -4.95 3.85
C ILE A 34 -2.92 -5.40 5.29
N ARG A 35 -2.46 -6.65 5.47
CA ARG A 35 -2.12 -7.20 6.78
C ARG A 35 -1.02 -6.38 7.46
N ALA A 36 0.06 -6.04 6.75
CA ALA A 36 1.15 -5.24 7.32
C ALA A 36 0.67 -3.86 7.85
N VAL A 37 -0.23 -3.19 7.11
CA VAL A 37 -0.80 -1.92 7.57
C VAL A 37 -1.74 -2.15 8.76
N ASN A 38 -2.66 -3.12 8.68
CA ASN A 38 -3.62 -3.39 9.76
C ASN A 38 -2.96 -3.87 11.06
N GLU A 39 -1.87 -4.63 10.99
CA GLU A 39 -1.10 -5.06 12.17
C GLU A 39 -0.36 -3.90 12.83
N THR A 40 0.11 -2.91 12.04
CA THR A 40 0.87 -1.78 12.56
C THR A 40 -0.02 -0.61 12.99
N TYR A 41 -1.09 -0.34 12.23
CA TYR A 41 -2.01 0.78 12.41
C TYR A 41 -3.47 0.32 12.19
N PRO A 42 -4.03 -0.50 13.10
CA PRO A 42 -5.37 -1.07 12.96
C PRO A 42 -6.50 -0.03 12.87
N GLU A 43 -6.25 1.20 13.29
CA GLU A 43 -7.18 2.33 13.24
C GLU A 43 -7.24 3.02 11.87
N VAL A 44 -6.32 2.71 10.94
CA VAL A 44 -6.30 3.33 9.61
C VAL A 44 -7.21 2.56 8.66
N GLU A 45 -8.28 3.22 8.20
CA GLU A 45 -9.15 2.65 7.17
C GLU A 45 -8.45 2.59 5.81
N ILE A 46 -8.49 1.41 5.17
CA ILE A 46 -7.93 1.19 3.84
C ILE A 46 -9.06 1.08 2.82
N PHE A 47 -9.07 1.98 1.85
CA PHE A 47 -9.98 1.96 0.71
C PHE A 47 -9.20 1.52 -0.53
N VAL A 48 -9.65 0.43 -1.16
CA VAL A 48 -8.95 -0.14 -2.31
C VAL A 48 -9.92 -0.48 -3.44
N GLY A 49 -9.53 -0.18 -4.68
CA GLY A 49 -10.32 -0.50 -5.87
C GLY A 49 -10.36 -2.01 -6.17
N ALA A 50 -9.24 -2.71 -5.99
CA ALA A 50 -9.13 -4.15 -6.15
C ALA A 50 -8.15 -4.77 -5.14
N VAL A 51 -8.52 -5.95 -4.61
CA VAL A 51 -7.61 -6.81 -3.84
C VAL A 51 -7.20 -7.97 -4.73
N ASP A 52 -5.91 -8.02 -5.06
CA ASP A 52 -5.30 -9.04 -5.90
C ASP A 52 -4.78 -10.21 -5.05
N ARG A 53 -4.24 -11.26 -5.69
CA ARG A 53 -4.04 -12.56 -5.04
C ARG A 53 -2.91 -12.59 -4.02
N CYS A 54 -1.75 -12.08 -4.43
CA CYS A 54 -0.51 -12.20 -3.66
C CYS A 54 0.58 -11.28 -4.24
N LEU A 55 1.75 -11.34 -3.60
CA LEU A 55 3.00 -10.85 -4.18
C LEU A 55 3.78 -11.97 -4.86
N ASN A 56 4.54 -11.65 -5.91
CA ASN A 56 5.56 -12.55 -6.47
C ASN A 56 6.92 -12.41 -5.74
N GLU A 57 7.93 -13.16 -6.18
CA GLU A 57 9.29 -13.16 -5.60
C GLU A 57 9.99 -11.79 -5.65
N HIS A 58 9.56 -10.90 -6.55
CA HIS A 58 10.06 -9.54 -6.69
C HIS A 58 9.18 -8.51 -5.96
N ALA A 59 8.25 -8.96 -5.12
CA ALA A 59 7.29 -8.15 -4.38
C ALA A 59 6.31 -7.32 -5.24
N TYR A 60 6.11 -7.69 -6.51
CA TYR A 60 5.03 -7.13 -7.32
C TYR A 60 3.71 -7.83 -7.04
N ILE A 61 2.62 -7.07 -7.06
CA ILE A 61 1.25 -7.58 -6.91
C ILE A 61 0.88 -8.44 -8.13
N VAL A 62 0.20 -9.57 -7.91
CA VAL A 62 -0.24 -10.51 -8.96
C VAL A 62 -1.77 -10.68 -8.96
N PRO A 63 -2.47 -10.44 -10.09
CA PRO A 63 -1.94 -10.05 -11.40
C PRO A 63 -1.34 -8.63 -11.46
N GLY A 64 -1.81 -7.71 -10.63
CA GLY A 64 -1.30 -6.35 -10.49
C GLY A 64 -1.31 -5.54 -11.78
N LEU A 65 -0.41 -4.56 -11.84
CA LEU A 65 -0.27 -3.65 -12.99
C LEU A 65 1.19 -3.42 -13.40
N GLY A 66 2.13 -4.19 -12.86
CA GLY A 66 3.57 -3.95 -13.01
C GLY A 66 4.06 -2.77 -12.17
N ASP A 67 5.03 -2.02 -12.67
CA ASP A 67 5.50 -0.80 -12.02
C ASP A 67 4.54 0.37 -12.29
N ALA A 68 3.93 0.90 -11.22
CA ALA A 68 2.97 1.99 -11.33
C ALA A 68 3.64 3.31 -11.76
N GLY A 69 4.85 3.58 -11.28
CA GLY A 69 5.56 4.83 -11.53
C GLY A 69 6.02 4.90 -12.98
N ASP A 70 6.67 3.86 -13.47
CA ASP A 70 7.14 3.79 -14.86
C ASP A 70 5.99 3.88 -15.85
N ARG A 71 4.85 3.23 -15.56
CA ARG A 71 3.66 3.31 -16.41
C ARG A 71 3.00 4.67 -16.40
N LEU A 72 3.09 5.40 -15.29
CA LEU A 72 2.50 6.74 -15.17
C LEU A 72 3.36 7.80 -15.86
N TYR A 73 4.69 7.69 -15.77
CA TYR A 73 5.63 8.72 -16.24
C TYR A 73 6.41 8.34 -17.49
N GLY A 74 6.31 7.10 -17.98
CA GLY A 74 7.01 6.63 -19.18
C GLY A 74 8.53 6.46 -18.99
N THR A 75 8.97 6.08 -17.78
CA THR A 75 10.39 5.96 -17.38
C THR A 75 10.91 4.52 -17.38
N LYS A 76 12.24 4.38 -17.25
CA LYS A 76 13.00 3.18 -16.87
C LYS A 76 14.30 3.54 -16.17
#